data_AF-A0A930FJW7-F1
#
_entry.id   AF-A0A930FJW7-F1
#
_cell.length_a   1.000
_cell.length_b   1.000
_cell.length_c   1.000
_cell.angle_alpha   90.00
_cell.angle_beta   90.00
_cell.angle_gamma   90.00
#
_symmetry.space_group_name_H-M   'P 1'
#
loop_
_entity.id
_entity.type
_entity.pdbx_description
1 polymer ?
#
loop_
_entity_poly.entity_id
_entity_poly.type
_entity_poly.pdbx_seq_one_letter_code
_entity_poly.pdbx_strand_id
1 'polypeptide(L)'
;MNQNKQTMIAPDTLLFCIAIATYLFGYFYASFYVIYFAFAKLALLYIIMIETSAHFIHKERTKESILWASFLLFQGILLGFDRSFEFEKLVFLHATVIYYTLCRFQKLSLPNTSETILLDFFQGWIIQPFSHIFARIIHVIKYTLTHIHSRQFKTALFSIVILIPLVLFVLGQLSAIDENFADLTTHLWRFIFQIFNTMYFYRIIWSLPVGAYLFGLISSCILSEKPFISYDGCREFFLKKKVIPLISIRLTTAVLLVLYLVFFIFQLSDLPTVLAAPTAQSSCEYAVRGFWNFFRIMGLNIILILALNFLIQKENTSNTKIDTYILLFTTICFNLLACLKLGLYFFTYGYTERRVIALWLLVAIFISLILMMIRMHKKFNLIQFITATFVTSYILFLYILPLFYPASLM
;
A
#
# COMPACT_ATOMS: atom_id res chain seq x y z
N MET A 1 4.64 -40.40 -28.09
CA MET A 1 3.64 -39.94 -27.09
C MET A 1 4.29 -38.81 -26.30
N ASN A 2 4.31 -37.55 -26.72
CA ASN A 2 3.26 -36.59 -27.11
C ASN A 2 2.38 -36.07 -25.95
N GLN A 3 2.97 -35.29 -25.03
CA GLN A 3 2.35 -34.29 -24.13
C GLN A 3 3.50 -33.40 -23.61
N ASN A 4 3.56 -32.07 -23.58
CA ASN A 4 2.71 -30.97 -23.99
C ASN A 4 3.69 -29.82 -24.32
N LYS A 5 3.88 -29.48 -25.60
CA LYS A 5 4.57 -28.24 -25.97
C LYS A 5 3.52 -27.12 -25.84
N GLN A 6 3.22 -26.74 -24.60
CA GLN A 6 2.29 -25.64 -24.32
C GLN A 6 2.79 -24.39 -25.03
N THR A 7 1.90 -23.78 -25.81
CA THR A 7 2.14 -22.57 -26.58
C THR A 7 2.57 -21.44 -25.64
N MET A 8 3.87 -21.18 -25.57
CA MET A 8 4.39 -19.98 -24.93
C MET A 8 3.82 -18.77 -25.67
N ILE A 9 2.94 -18.01 -25.03
CA ILE A 9 2.64 -16.65 -25.47
C ILE A 9 3.96 -15.89 -25.42
N ALA A 10 4.32 -15.22 -26.52
CA ALA A 10 5.54 -14.43 -26.56
C ALA A 10 5.53 -13.40 -25.41
N PRO A 11 6.64 -13.19 -24.68
CA PRO A 11 6.69 -12.27 -23.53
C PRO A 11 6.13 -10.88 -23.85
N ASP A 12 6.38 -10.38 -25.06
CA ASP A 12 5.86 -9.11 -25.56
C ASP A 12 4.33 -9.07 -25.68
N THR A 13 3.69 -10.21 -26.02
CA THR A 13 2.22 -10.31 -26.11
C THR A 13 1.58 -10.35 -24.72
N LEU A 14 2.20 -11.07 -23.77
CA LEU A 14 1.74 -11.06 -22.38
C LEU A 14 1.81 -9.66 -21.77
N LEU A 15 2.93 -8.96 -21.96
CA LEU A 15 3.11 -7.59 -21.47
C LEU A 15 2.12 -6.62 -22.14
N PHE A 16 1.83 -6.79 -23.43
CA PHE A 16 0.79 -6.02 -24.10
C PHE A 16 -0.60 -6.24 -23.47
N CYS A 17 -1.00 -7.48 -23.22
CA CYS A 17 -2.26 -7.80 -22.56
C CYS A 17 -2.33 -7.20 -21.14
N ILE A 18 -1.25 -7.27 -20.38
CA ILE A 18 -1.16 -6.65 -19.04
C ILE A 18 -1.28 -5.13 -19.15
N ALA A 19 -0.65 -4.48 -20.13
CA ALA A 19 -0.75 -3.04 -20.34
C ALA A 19 -2.20 -2.58 -20.59
N ILE A 20 -2.98 -3.35 -21.35
CA ILE A 20 -4.40 -3.07 -21.56
C ILE A 20 -5.20 -3.35 -20.29
N ALA A 21 -4.96 -4.49 -19.65
CA ALA A 21 -5.67 -4.89 -18.44
C ALA A 21 -5.50 -3.88 -17.29
N THR A 22 -4.27 -3.38 -17.06
CA THR A 22 -4.02 -2.38 -16.02
C THR A 22 -4.58 -1.00 -16.36
N TYR A 23 -4.70 -0.65 -17.64
CA TYR A 23 -5.40 0.57 -18.07
C TYR A 23 -6.91 0.47 -17.79
N LEU A 24 -7.54 -0.64 -18.17
CA LEU A 24 -8.95 -0.89 -17.86
C LEU A 24 -9.19 -0.92 -16.35
N PHE A 25 -8.29 -1.57 -15.60
CA PHE A 25 -8.30 -1.54 -14.13
C PHE A 25 -8.28 -0.10 -13.61
N GLY A 26 -7.33 0.72 -14.09
CA GLY A 26 -7.21 2.13 -13.68
C GLY A 26 -8.47 2.94 -14.01
N TYR A 27 -9.11 2.68 -15.15
CA TYR A 27 -10.34 3.35 -15.54
C TYR A 27 -11.52 2.97 -14.64
N PHE A 28 -11.65 1.68 -14.32
CA PHE A 28 -12.64 1.20 -13.37
C PHE A 28 -12.35 1.76 -11.97
N TYR A 29 -11.10 1.74 -11.52
CA TYR A 29 -10.68 2.31 -10.24
C TYR A 29 -11.07 3.79 -10.12
N ALA A 30 -10.76 4.61 -11.14
CA ALA A 30 -11.16 6.02 -11.20
C ALA A 30 -12.69 6.22 -11.30
N SER A 31 -13.40 5.26 -11.89
CA SER A 31 -14.87 5.29 -12.04
C SER A 31 -15.61 4.88 -10.76
N PHE A 32 -15.02 3.98 -10.00
CA PHE A 32 -15.65 3.26 -8.90
C PHE A 32 -15.35 3.81 -7.52
N TYR A 33 -14.52 4.86 -7.41
CA TYR A 33 -14.33 5.64 -6.20
C TYR A 33 -15.65 6.10 -5.54
N VAL A 34 -16.77 6.05 -6.28
CA VAL A 34 -18.10 6.52 -5.85
C VAL A 34 -19.06 5.38 -5.44
N ILE A 35 -18.77 4.09 -5.70
CA ILE A 35 -19.75 2.99 -5.51
C ILE A 35 -19.23 1.91 -4.55
N TYR A 36 -19.93 1.72 -3.43
CA TYR A 36 -19.62 0.79 -2.34
C TYR A 36 -19.24 -0.65 -2.74
N PHE A 37 -20.01 -1.29 -3.61
CA PHE A 37 -19.72 -2.68 -4.04
C PHE A 37 -18.57 -2.79 -5.05
N ALA A 38 -17.96 -1.68 -5.42
CA ALA A 38 -16.94 -1.70 -6.45
C ALA A 38 -15.58 -2.17 -5.94
N PHE A 39 -15.25 -2.00 -4.66
CA PHE A 39 -13.98 -2.46 -4.13
C PHE A 39 -13.85 -3.99 -4.13
N ALA A 40 -14.94 -4.73 -3.87
CA ALA A 40 -14.96 -6.19 -4.00
C ALA A 40 -14.73 -6.63 -5.46
N LYS A 41 -15.39 -5.95 -6.41
CA LYS A 41 -15.23 -6.21 -7.85
C LYS A 41 -13.83 -5.88 -8.32
N LEU A 42 -13.25 -4.76 -7.87
CA LEU A 42 -11.89 -4.35 -8.16
C LEU A 42 -10.87 -5.33 -7.57
N ALA A 43 -11.04 -5.75 -6.31
CA ALA A 43 -10.19 -6.76 -5.69
C ALA A 43 -10.23 -8.08 -6.48
N LEU A 44 -11.42 -8.55 -6.86
CA LEU A 44 -11.58 -9.76 -7.68
C LEU A 44 -10.92 -9.60 -9.06
N LEU A 45 -11.15 -8.47 -9.74
CA LEU A 45 -10.56 -8.20 -11.06
C LEU A 45 -9.03 -8.11 -10.97
N TYR A 46 -8.49 -7.54 -9.88
CA TYR A 46 -7.06 -7.53 -9.61
C TYR A 46 -6.50 -8.94 -9.43
N ILE A 47 -7.14 -9.76 -8.60
CA ILE A 47 -6.74 -11.15 -8.36
C ILE A 47 -6.76 -11.94 -9.66
N ILE A 48 -7.82 -11.83 -10.48
CA ILE A 48 -7.90 -12.49 -11.78
C ILE A 48 -6.75 -12.06 -12.70
N MET A 49 -6.47 -10.75 -12.78
CA MET A 49 -5.36 -10.21 -13.58
C MET A 49 -4.00 -10.78 -13.14
N ILE A 50 -3.76 -10.87 -11.83
CA ILE A 50 -2.51 -11.39 -11.27
C ILE A 50 -2.40 -12.90 -11.45
N GLU A 51 -3.48 -13.67 -11.20
CA GLU A 51 -3.49 -15.12 -11.36
C GLU A 51 -3.33 -15.54 -12.84
N THR A 52 -3.99 -14.84 -13.77
CA THR A 52 -3.82 -15.08 -15.21
C THR A 52 -2.39 -14.77 -15.66
N SER A 53 -1.83 -13.64 -15.22
CA SER A 53 -0.44 -13.29 -15.51
C SER A 53 0.53 -14.33 -14.97
N ALA A 54 0.33 -14.79 -13.73
CA ALA A 54 1.15 -15.81 -13.09
C ALA A 54 1.00 -17.20 -13.74
N HIS A 55 -0.18 -17.52 -14.26
CA HIS A 55 -0.43 -18.76 -15.01
C HIS A 55 0.36 -18.79 -16.32
N PHE A 56 0.39 -17.68 -17.07
CA PHE A 56 1.13 -17.59 -18.34
C PHE A 56 2.66 -17.71 -18.19
N ILE A 57 3.20 -17.33 -17.04
CA ILE A 57 4.62 -17.51 -16.72
C ILE A 57 4.89 -18.80 -15.92
N HIS A 58 3.90 -19.68 -15.81
CA HIS A 58 3.97 -20.97 -15.08
C HIS A 58 4.46 -20.83 -13.63
N LYS A 59 4.07 -19.75 -12.94
CA LYS A 59 4.48 -19.51 -11.56
C LYS A 59 3.56 -20.25 -10.59
N GLU A 60 4.14 -21.19 -9.85
CA GLU A 60 3.42 -21.95 -8.83
C GLU A 60 2.87 -21.06 -7.72
N ARG A 61 1.71 -21.48 -7.18
CA ARG A 61 1.01 -20.77 -6.13
C ARG A 61 1.58 -21.15 -4.76
N THR A 62 1.84 -20.16 -3.92
CA THR A 62 2.33 -20.38 -2.55
C THR A 62 1.20 -20.22 -1.53
N LYS A 63 1.34 -20.86 -0.35
CA LYS A 63 0.40 -20.67 0.76
C LYS A 63 0.25 -19.20 1.14
N GLU A 64 1.35 -18.44 1.12
CA GLU A 64 1.33 -17.00 1.38
C GLU A 64 0.49 -16.25 0.33
N SER A 65 0.67 -16.55 -0.96
CA SER A 65 -0.11 -15.89 -2.01
C SER A 65 -1.62 -16.14 -1.87
N ILE A 66 -2.03 -17.32 -1.41
CA ILE A 66 -3.44 -17.66 -1.17
C ILE A 66 -3.98 -16.87 0.03
N LEU A 67 -3.21 -16.79 1.11
CA LEU A 67 -3.56 -16.05 2.32
C LEU A 67 -3.74 -14.55 2.01
N TRP A 68 -2.80 -13.94 1.29
CA TRP A 68 -2.88 -12.52 0.91
C TRP A 68 -3.97 -12.22 -0.12
N ALA A 69 -4.24 -13.15 -1.06
CA ALA A 69 -5.40 -13.03 -1.96
C ALA A 69 -6.71 -13.06 -1.18
N SER A 70 -6.81 -13.93 -0.16
CA SER A 70 -7.99 -14.03 0.70
C SER A 70 -8.19 -12.74 1.48
N PHE A 71 -7.13 -12.19 2.08
CA PHE A 71 -7.19 -10.90 2.76
C PHE A 71 -7.62 -9.76 1.85
N LEU A 72 -7.09 -9.70 0.62
CA LEU A 72 -7.47 -8.69 -0.36
C LEU A 72 -8.97 -8.78 -0.71
N LEU A 73 -9.47 -10.00 -0.91
CA LEU A 73 -10.88 -10.23 -1.23
C LEU A 73 -11.80 -9.88 -0.06
N PHE A 74 -11.47 -10.31 1.16
CA PHE A 74 -12.23 -9.96 2.37
C PHE A 74 -12.24 -8.45 2.63
N GLN A 75 -11.09 -7.78 2.51
CA GLN A 75 -11.02 -6.32 2.61
C GLN A 75 -11.88 -5.65 1.55
N GLY A 76 -11.79 -6.07 0.28
CA GLY A 76 -12.60 -5.52 -0.79
C GLY A 76 -14.12 -5.66 -0.55
N ILE A 77 -14.56 -6.79 0.00
CA ILE A 77 -15.97 -7.01 0.39
C ILE A 77 -16.37 -6.10 1.55
N LEU A 78 -15.60 -6.09 2.64
CA LEU A 78 -15.94 -5.35 3.86
C LEU A 78 -15.95 -3.83 3.66
N LEU A 79 -15.10 -3.32 2.77
CA LEU A 79 -15.09 -1.90 2.38
C LEU A 79 -16.39 -1.44 1.73
N GLY A 80 -17.18 -2.35 1.17
CA GLY A 80 -18.48 -2.01 0.59
C GLY A 80 -19.59 -1.81 1.62
N PHE A 81 -19.40 -2.14 2.89
CA PHE A 81 -20.45 -2.05 3.91
C PHE A 81 -20.42 -0.77 4.73
N ASP A 82 -19.33 0.01 4.69
CA ASP A 82 -19.14 1.14 5.59
C ASP A 82 -18.25 2.26 5.00
N ARG A 83 -18.69 3.53 5.18
CA ARG A 83 -17.98 4.75 4.71
C ARG A 83 -16.98 5.32 5.71
N SER A 84 -16.98 4.91 6.97
CA SER A 84 -16.04 5.50 7.92
C SER A 84 -14.59 5.21 7.50
N PHE A 85 -13.68 6.17 7.56
CA PHE A 85 -12.23 5.99 7.30
C PHE A 85 -11.82 5.59 5.88
N GLU A 86 -12.44 6.17 4.85
CA GLU A 86 -12.14 5.84 3.45
C GLU A 86 -10.64 5.93 3.11
N PHE A 87 -9.94 6.96 3.62
CA PHE A 87 -8.51 7.14 3.34
C PHE A 87 -7.65 6.02 3.94
N GLU A 88 -7.79 5.73 5.24
CA GLU A 88 -7.00 4.72 5.93
C GLU A 88 -7.27 3.32 5.35
N LYS A 89 -8.56 3.03 5.10
CA LYS A 89 -9.02 1.82 4.43
C LYS A 89 -8.39 1.62 3.06
N LEU A 90 -8.34 2.68 2.25
CA LEU A 90 -7.69 2.64 0.95
C LEU A 90 -6.20 2.37 1.10
N VAL A 91 -5.50 3.01 2.03
CA VAL A 91 -4.06 2.77 2.26
C VAL A 91 -3.80 1.30 2.61
N PHE A 92 -4.59 0.70 3.51
CA PHE A 92 -4.47 -0.73 3.84
C PHE A 92 -4.77 -1.63 2.66
N LEU A 93 -5.79 -1.32 1.86
CA LEU A 93 -6.12 -2.07 0.64
C LEU A 93 -4.95 -2.05 -0.35
N HIS A 94 -4.36 -0.88 -0.61
CA HIS A 94 -3.20 -0.75 -1.51
C HIS A 94 -1.98 -1.51 -1.00
N ALA A 95 -1.74 -1.49 0.32
CA ALA A 95 -0.69 -2.28 0.93
C ALA A 95 -0.90 -3.77 0.67
N THR A 96 -2.12 -4.29 0.85
CA THR A 96 -2.47 -5.70 0.57
C THR A 96 -2.33 -6.03 -0.92
N VAL A 97 -2.75 -5.15 -1.83
CA VAL A 97 -2.59 -5.29 -3.29
C VAL A 97 -1.12 -5.49 -3.67
N ILE A 98 -0.26 -4.60 -3.18
CA ILE A 98 1.17 -4.64 -3.47
C ILE A 98 1.81 -5.90 -2.89
N TYR A 99 1.49 -6.21 -1.63
CA TYR A 99 2.08 -7.37 -0.96
C TYR A 99 1.61 -8.70 -1.56
N TYR A 100 0.32 -8.83 -1.90
CA TYR A 100 -0.20 -9.98 -2.64
C TYR A 100 0.54 -10.19 -3.97
N THR A 101 0.81 -9.11 -4.69
CA THR A 101 1.55 -9.17 -5.97
C THR A 101 2.95 -9.72 -5.78
N LEU A 102 3.68 -9.22 -4.78
CA LEU A 102 5.01 -9.73 -4.43
C LEU A 102 4.97 -11.21 -4.02
N CYS A 103 4.01 -11.61 -3.19
CA CYS A 103 3.84 -13.00 -2.79
C CYS A 103 3.52 -13.90 -3.98
N ARG A 104 2.64 -13.47 -4.89
CA ARG A 104 2.20 -14.30 -6.02
C ARG A 104 3.32 -14.55 -7.03
N PHE A 105 4.14 -13.54 -7.28
CA PHE A 105 5.31 -13.65 -8.16
C PHE A 105 6.57 -14.14 -7.44
N GLN A 106 6.48 -14.42 -6.13
CA GLN A 106 7.60 -14.87 -5.27
C GLN A 106 8.79 -13.89 -5.34
N LYS A 107 8.49 -12.59 -5.22
CA LYS A 107 9.46 -11.46 -5.30
C LYS A 107 9.77 -10.81 -3.96
N LEU A 108 9.38 -11.45 -2.86
CA LEU A 108 9.83 -11.09 -1.52
C LEU A 108 11.34 -11.27 -1.41
N SER A 109 11.98 -10.42 -0.60
CA SER A 109 13.43 -10.46 -0.34
C SER A 109 13.88 -11.73 0.38
N LEU A 110 12.99 -12.35 1.16
CA LEU A 110 13.13 -13.68 1.73
C LEU A 110 11.96 -14.58 1.25
N PRO A 111 12.09 -15.92 1.26
CA PRO A 111 11.10 -16.83 0.67
C PRO A 111 9.68 -16.69 1.21
N ASN A 112 9.55 -16.15 2.42
CA ASN A 112 8.32 -15.99 3.16
C ASN A 112 8.27 -14.59 3.79
N THR A 113 7.07 -14.15 4.16
CA THR A 113 6.82 -12.94 4.95
C THR A 113 7.68 -12.95 6.21
N SER A 114 8.60 -11.99 6.31
CA SER A 114 9.70 -12.04 7.29
C SER A 114 10.09 -10.65 7.79
N GLU A 115 11.18 -10.54 8.52
CA GLU A 115 11.66 -9.29 9.14
C GLU A 115 11.94 -8.17 8.13
N THR A 116 12.11 -8.53 6.86
CA THR A 116 12.28 -7.60 5.74
C THR A 116 10.97 -7.08 5.18
N ILE A 117 9.82 -7.30 5.85
CA ILE A 117 8.50 -6.83 5.38
C ILE A 117 8.48 -5.35 5.00
N LEU A 118 9.17 -4.49 5.76
CA LEU A 118 9.28 -3.06 5.45
C LEU A 118 10.09 -2.79 4.18
N LEU A 119 11.15 -3.58 3.95
CA LEU A 119 11.94 -3.53 2.72
C LEU A 119 11.13 -4.02 1.52
N ASP A 120 10.37 -5.11 1.70
CA ASP A 120 9.47 -5.65 0.68
C ASP A 120 8.39 -4.63 0.31
N PHE A 121 7.79 -3.96 1.30
CA PHE A 121 6.86 -2.86 1.05
C PHE A 121 7.53 -1.70 0.32
N PHE A 122 8.71 -1.25 0.74
CA PHE A 122 9.43 -0.18 0.05
C PHE A 122 9.72 -0.55 -1.41
N GLN A 123 10.19 -1.77 -1.66
CA GLN A 123 10.43 -2.28 -3.00
C GLN A 123 9.15 -2.33 -3.83
N GLY A 124 8.06 -2.86 -3.28
CA GLY A 124 6.77 -2.99 -3.97
C GLY A 124 6.04 -1.67 -4.18
N TRP A 125 6.20 -0.69 -3.28
CA TRP A 125 5.53 0.60 -3.39
C TRP A 125 6.25 1.58 -4.31
N ILE A 126 7.59 1.53 -4.35
CA ILE A 126 8.41 2.54 -5.00
C ILE A 126 9.28 1.92 -6.11
N ILE A 127 10.11 0.94 -5.80
CA ILE A 127 11.13 0.49 -6.77
C ILE A 127 10.47 -0.21 -7.97
N GLN A 128 9.65 -1.21 -7.70
CA GLN A 128 9.02 -2.04 -8.73
C GLN A 128 8.08 -1.25 -9.64
N PRO A 129 7.08 -0.50 -9.13
CA PRO A 129 6.16 0.26 -9.97
C PRO A 129 6.86 1.28 -10.87
N PHE A 130 7.89 1.95 -10.35
CA PHE A 130 8.58 3.01 -11.08
C PHE A 130 9.68 2.50 -12.01
N SER A 131 10.19 1.27 -11.81
CA SER A 131 11.21 0.68 -12.69
C SER A 131 10.76 0.55 -14.15
N HIS A 132 9.47 0.35 -14.39
CA HIS A 132 8.90 0.10 -15.71
C HIS A 132 7.66 0.96 -16.02
N ILE A 133 7.52 2.13 -15.36
CA ILE A 133 6.33 2.99 -15.53
C ILE A 133 6.11 3.43 -16.98
N PHE A 134 7.18 3.77 -17.70
CA PHE A 134 7.12 4.15 -19.13
C PHE A 134 7.16 2.94 -20.07
N ALA A 135 7.58 1.77 -19.59
CA ALA A 135 7.65 0.55 -20.41
C ALA A 135 6.27 0.13 -20.91
N ARG A 136 5.19 0.50 -20.21
CA ARG A 136 3.81 0.28 -20.67
C ARG A 136 3.59 0.82 -22.08
N ILE A 137 3.96 2.07 -22.32
CA ILE A 137 3.76 2.73 -23.62
C ILE A 137 4.66 2.08 -24.68
N ILE A 138 5.90 1.74 -24.31
CA ILE A 138 6.85 1.07 -25.21
C ILE A 138 6.30 -0.27 -25.70
N HIS A 139 5.78 -1.11 -24.79
CA HIS A 139 5.23 -2.41 -25.17
C HIS A 139 3.94 -2.29 -25.99
N VAL A 140 3.09 -1.31 -25.69
CA VAL A 140 1.90 -1.01 -26.51
C VAL A 140 2.31 -0.62 -27.93
N ILE A 141 3.26 0.32 -28.09
CA ILE A 141 3.73 0.76 -29.41
C ILE A 141 4.43 -0.39 -30.14
N LYS A 142 5.33 -1.11 -29.49
CA LYS A 142 6.09 -2.24 -30.07
C LYS A 142 5.15 -3.32 -30.59
N TYR A 143 4.15 -3.72 -29.79
CA TYR A 143 3.16 -4.71 -30.19
C TYR A 143 2.32 -4.22 -31.37
N THR A 144 1.85 -2.97 -31.31
CA THR A 144 1.06 -2.35 -32.38
C THR A 144 1.84 -2.29 -33.69
N LEU A 145 3.12 -1.88 -33.69
CA LEU A 145 3.95 -1.80 -34.90
C LEU A 145 4.29 -3.17 -35.50
N THR A 146 4.43 -4.20 -34.66
CA THR A 146 4.77 -5.56 -35.11
C THR A 146 3.56 -6.29 -35.66
N HIS A 147 2.38 -6.14 -35.05
CA HIS A 147 1.18 -6.91 -35.43
C HIS A 147 0.22 -6.13 -36.34
N ILE A 148 0.18 -4.80 -36.25
CA ILE A 148 -0.59 -3.94 -37.18
C ILE A 148 0.33 -3.57 -38.35
N HIS A 149 0.69 -4.56 -39.15
CA HIS A 149 1.53 -4.38 -40.34
C HIS A 149 0.68 -4.18 -41.60
N SER A 150 -0.31 -3.28 -41.56
CA SER A 150 -1.05 -2.92 -42.78
C SER A 150 -0.44 -1.66 -43.40
N ARG A 151 -0.05 -1.75 -44.68
CA ARG A 151 0.36 -0.60 -45.50
C ARG A 151 -0.72 0.50 -45.51
N GLN A 152 -1.98 0.08 -45.32
CA GLN A 152 -3.16 0.94 -45.16
C GLN A 152 -3.14 1.76 -43.86
N PHE A 153 -2.68 1.20 -42.73
CA PHE A 153 -2.59 1.94 -41.47
C PHE A 153 -1.53 3.05 -41.53
N LYS A 154 -0.36 2.76 -42.10
CA LYS A 154 0.72 3.76 -42.28
C LYS A 154 0.30 4.89 -43.22
N THR A 155 -0.39 4.57 -44.31
CA THR A 155 -0.90 5.57 -45.27
C THR A 155 -2.04 6.38 -44.67
N ALA A 156 -2.96 5.77 -43.91
CA ALA A 156 -4.01 6.49 -43.19
C ALA A 156 -3.44 7.44 -42.14
N LEU A 157 -2.47 7.01 -41.34
CA LEU A 157 -1.82 7.85 -40.33
C LEU A 157 -1.11 9.04 -40.98
N PHE A 158 -0.33 8.80 -42.04
CA PHE A 158 0.35 9.86 -42.79
C PHE A 158 -0.66 10.85 -43.41
N SER A 159 -1.76 10.34 -43.97
CA SER A 159 -2.83 11.18 -44.54
C SER A 159 -3.49 12.04 -43.48
N ILE A 160 -3.76 11.51 -42.29
CA ILE A 160 -4.36 12.25 -41.17
C ILE A 160 -3.41 13.36 -40.68
N VAL A 161 -2.11 13.07 -40.56
CA VAL A 161 -1.10 14.06 -40.09
C VAL A 161 -1.01 15.26 -41.03
N ILE A 162 -1.17 15.05 -42.34
CA ILE A 162 -1.18 16.15 -43.33
C ILE A 162 -2.55 16.83 -43.38
N LEU A 163 -3.64 16.05 -43.33
CA LEU A 163 -5.00 16.54 -43.47
C LEU A 163 -5.41 17.45 -42.32
N ILE A 164 -5.07 17.11 -41.07
CA ILE A 164 -5.50 17.88 -39.90
C ILE A 164 -5.02 19.35 -39.96
N PRO A 165 -3.72 19.65 -40.13
CA PRO A 165 -3.25 21.04 -40.26
C PRO A 165 -3.91 21.78 -41.42
N LEU A 166 -4.12 21.10 -42.54
CA LEU A 166 -4.72 21.68 -43.74
C LEU A 166 -6.19 22.06 -43.49
N VAL A 167 -6.95 21.16 -42.88
CA VAL A 167 -8.36 21.41 -42.50
C VAL A 167 -8.44 22.52 -41.45
N LEU A 168 -7.58 22.53 -40.44
CA LEU A 168 -7.54 23.59 -39.43
C LEU A 168 -7.21 24.96 -40.05
N PHE A 169 -6.28 25.01 -41.00
CA PHE A 169 -5.97 26.23 -41.74
C PHE A 169 -7.17 26.72 -42.55
N VAL A 170 -7.80 25.84 -43.32
CA VAL A 170 -8.98 26.19 -44.14
C VAL A 170 -10.15 26.64 -43.26
N LEU A 171 -10.43 25.93 -42.16
CA LEU A 171 -11.46 26.33 -41.19
C LEU A 171 -11.19 27.73 -40.61
N GLY A 172 -9.93 28.05 -40.31
CA GLY A 172 -9.53 29.38 -39.83
C GLY A 172 -9.74 30.48 -40.89
N GLN A 173 -9.38 30.22 -42.15
CA GLN A 173 -9.58 31.19 -43.23
C GLN A 173 -11.08 31.41 -43.53
N LEU A 174 -11.86 30.34 -43.62
CA LEU A 174 -13.30 30.43 -43.90
C LEU A 174 -14.06 31.13 -42.76
N SER A 175 -13.68 30.85 -41.50
CA SER A 175 -14.28 31.54 -40.33
C SER A 175 -13.92 33.03 -40.26
N ALA A 176 -12.83 33.46 -40.89
CA ALA A 176 -12.45 34.87 -40.93
C ALA A 176 -13.22 35.68 -41.99
N ILE A 177 -13.81 35.00 -42.98
CA ILE A 177 -14.49 35.63 -44.12
C ILE A 177 -16.01 35.74 -43.86
N ASP A 178 -16.61 34.80 -43.13
CA ASP A 178 -18.06 34.72 -42.92
C ASP A 178 -18.44 34.45 -41.45
N GLU A 179 -19.30 35.31 -40.89
CA GLU A 179 -19.73 35.23 -39.49
C GLU A 179 -20.60 34.00 -39.19
N ASN A 180 -21.48 33.57 -40.12
CA ASN A 180 -22.30 32.37 -39.92
C ASN A 180 -21.44 31.10 -39.92
N PHE A 181 -20.40 31.06 -40.77
CA PHE A 181 -19.43 29.97 -40.80
C PHE A 181 -18.56 29.96 -39.53
N ALA A 182 -18.20 31.13 -39.00
CA ALA A 182 -17.52 31.26 -37.72
C ALA A 182 -18.35 30.66 -36.59
N ASP A 183 -19.64 31.01 -36.50
CA ASP A 183 -20.56 30.47 -35.50
C ASP A 183 -20.68 28.94 -35.61
N LEU A 184 -20.87 28.39 -36.82
CA LEU A 184 -20.89 26.94 -37.03
C LEU A 184 -19.59 26.26 -36.55
N THR A 185 -18.44 26.85 -36.87
CA THR A 185 -17.12 26.30 -36.49
C THR A 185 -16.92 26.34 -34.97
N THR A 186 -17.41 27.39 -34.28
CA THR A 186 -17.38 27.44 -32.81
C THR A 186 -18.29 26.40 -32.17
N HIS A 187 -19.48 26.15 -32.73
CA HIS A 187 -20.38 25.10 -32.27
C HIS A 187 -19.78 23.70 -32.46
N LEU A 188 -19.16 23.44 -33.62
CA LEU A 188 -18.41 22.21 -33.88
C LEU A 188 -17.27 22.03 -32.89
N TRP A 189 -16.49 23.08 -32.63
CA TRP A 189 -15.42 23.04 -31.64
C TRP A 189 -15.93 22.75 -30.23
N ARG A 190 -17.01 23.41 -29.80
CA ARG A 190 -17.64 23.13 -28.50
C ARG A 190 -18.12 21.70 -28.42
N PHE A 191 -18.76 21.16 -29.46
CA PHE A 191 -19.22 19.78 -29.50
C PHE A 191 -18.06 18.77 -29.42
N ILE A 192 -17.01 18.97 -30.22
CA ILE A 192 -15.80 18.12 -30.21
C ILE A 192 -15.10 18.19 -28.84
N PHE A 193 -14.93 19.40 -28.30
CA PHE A 193 -14.24 19.59 -27.03
C PHE A 193 -15.10 19.30 -25.79
N GLN A 194 -16.42 19.18 -25.94
CA GLN A 194 -17.32 18.86 -24.84
C GLN A 194 -16.91 17.55 -24.16
N ILE A 195 -16.39 16.57 -24.92
CA ILE A 195 -15.92 15.31 -24.36
C ILE A 195 -14.79 15.51 -23.34
N PHE A 196 -13.91 16.50 -23.55
CA PHE A 196 -12.80 16.85 -22.66
C PHE A 196 -13.26 17.49 -21.35
N ASN A 197 -14.49 18.00 -21.30
CA ASN A 197 -15.09 18.59 -20.10
C ASN A 197 -16.05 17.62 -19.39
N THR A 198 -16.05 16.34 -19.76
CA THR A 198 -16.86 15.31 -19.10
C THR A 198 -16.08 14.60 -17.99
N MET A 199 -16.81 14.09 -16.99
CA MET A 199 -16.25 13.21 -15.96
C MET A 199 -15.51 12.00 -16.55
N TYR A 200 -15.93 11.53 -17.74
CA TYR A 200 -15.29 10.41 -18.44
C TYR A 200 -13.88 10.73 -18.92
N PHE A 201 -13.64 11.95 -19.40
CA PHE A 201 -12.31 12.38 -19.81
C PHE A 201 -11.35 12.48 -18.62
N TYR A 202 -11.80 13.02 -17.49
CA TYR A 202 -11.02 13.02 -16.26
C TYR A 202 -10.67 11.60 -15.78
N ARG A 203 -11.61 10.65 -15.89
CA ARG A 203 -11.35 9.23 -15.57
C ARG A 203 -10.29 8.61 -16.48
N ILE A 204 -10.28 8.96 -17.77
CA ILE A 204 -9.26 8.52 -18.73
C ILE A 204 -7.88 9.09 -18.37
N ILE A 205 -7.80 10.36 -17.98
CA ILE A 205 -6.53 10.96 -17.55
C ILE A 205 -6.02 10.28 -16.28
N TRP A 206 -6.88 10.08 -15.28
CA TRP A 206 -6.50 9.45 -14.00
C TRP A 206 -6.20 7.95 -14.12
N SER A 207 -6.77 7.24 -15.10
CA SER A 207 -6.44 5.84 -15.35
C SER A 207 -5.03 5.65 -15.91
N LEU A 208 -4.45 6.66 -16.56
CA LEU A 208 -3.10 6.59 -17.11
C LEU A 208 -2.03 6.38 -16.03
N PRO A 209 -1.90 7.22 -14.98
CA PRO A 209 -0.89 7.02 -13.95
C PRO A 209 -1.16 5.76 -13.12
N VAL A 210 -2.42 5.48 -12.76
CA VAL A 210 -2.78 4.26 -12.00
C VAL A 210 -2.42 3.00 -12.76
N GLY A 211 -2.82 2.91 -14.03
CA GLY A 211 -2.49 1.76 -14.86
C GLY A 211 -1.00 1.63 -15.16
N ALA A 212 -0.25 2.74 -15.22
CA ALA A 212 1.20 2.72 -15.44
C ALA A 212 1.93 2.21 -14.21
N TYR A 213 1.50 2.66 -13.02
CA TYR A 213 2.01 2.19 -11.74
C TYR A 213 1.79 0.67 -11.56
N LEU A 214 0.56 0.20 -11.77
CA LEU A 214 0.24 -1.23 -11.69
C LEU A 214 0.95 -2.05 -12.77
N PHE A 215 1.08 -1.50 -13.99
CA PHE A 215 1.86 -2.15 -15.04
C PHE A 215 3.30 -2.35 -14.59
N GLY A 216 3.95 -1.30 -14.10
CA GLY A 216 5.33 -1.37 -13.64
C GLY A 216 5.52 -2.38 -12.51
N LEU A 217 4.56 -2.46 -11.57
CA LEU A 217 4.59 -3.44 -10.48
C LEU A 217 4.57 -4.88 -11.02
N ILE A 218 3.65 -5.18 -11.93
CA ILE A 218 3.47 -6.53 -12.48
C ILE A 218 4.60 -6.89 -13.45
N SER A 219 4.92 -5.98 -14.38
CA SER A 219 5.95 -6.22 -15.40
C SER A 219 7.33 -6.38 -14.76
N SER A 220 7.65 -5.60 -13.73
CA SER A 220 8.92 -5.75 -13.01
C SER A 220 9.01 -7.11 -12.32
N CYS A 221 7.92 -7.62 -11.76
CA CYS A 221 7.86 -8.95 -11.18
C CYS A 221 8.03 -10.07 -12.21
N ILE A 222 7.52 -9.88 -13.44
CA ILE A 222 7.63 -10.86 -14.53
C ILE A 222 9.02 -10.85 -15.17
N LEU A 223 9.55 -9.66 -15.45
CA LEU A 223 10.81 -9.48 -16.18
C LEU A 223 12.05 -9.70 -15.32
N SER A 224 11.95 -9.48 -14.02
CA SER A 224 13.09 -9.68 -13.11
C SER A 224 13.15 -11.14 -12.68
N GLU A 225 14.31 -11.78 -12.71
CA GLU A 225 14.49 -13.13 -12.17
C GLU A 225 14.63 -13.12 -10.64
N LYS A 226 15.36 -12.13 -10.11
CA LYS A 226 15.66 -11.96 -8.67
C LYS A 226 14.87 -10.81 -8.05
N PRO A 227 14.69 -10.76 -6.72
CA PRO A 227 14.21 -9.55 -6.05
C PRO A 227 15.19 -8.39 -6.30
N PHE A 228 14.67 -7.16 -6.43
CA PHE A 228 15.49 -5.97 -6.71
C PHE A 228 16.48 -5.68 -5.57
N ILE A 229 16.05 -5.85 -4.32
CA ILE A 229 16.92 -5.75 -3.15
C ILE A 229 16.97 -7.11 -2.46
N SER A 230 18.13 -7.76 -2.53
CA SER A 230 18.40 -8.95 -1.71
C SER A 230 18.68 -8.55 -0.27
N TYR A 231 18.19 -9.35 0.68
CA TYR A 231 18.49 -9.19 2.10
C TYR A 231 20.00 -9.14 2.36
N ASP A 232 20.75 -10.07 1.76
CA ASP A 232 22.20 -10.16 1.94
C ASP A 232 22.92 -8.92 1.38
N GLY A 233 22.50 -8.42 0.22
CA GLY A 233 23.07 -7.22 -0.38
C GLY A 233 22.79 -5.95 0.44
N CYS A 234 21.58 -5.82 0.98
CA CYS A 234 21.23 -4.72 1.87
C CYS A 234 22.05 -4.79 3.18
N ARG A 235 22.13 -5.96 3.79
CA ARG A 235 22.88 -6.17 5.02
C ARG A 235 24.38 -5.95 4.83
N GLU A 236 24.93 -6.42 3.72
CA GLU A 236 26.32 -6.20 3.34
C GLU A 236 26.63 -4.72 3.13
N PHE A 237 25.73 -3.96 2.49
CA PHE A 237 25.89 -2.51 2.34
C PHE A 237 25.99 -1.79 3.69
N PHE A 238 25.07 -2.09 4.62
CA PHE A 238 25.07 -1.47 5.95
C PHE A 238 26.28 -1.88 6.80
N LEU A 239 26.71 -3.15 6.73
CA LEU A 239 27.85 -3.66 7.49
C LEU A 239 29.20 -3.20 6.92
N LYS A 240 29.40 -3.29 5.60
CA LYS A 240 30.68 -2.92 4.96
C LYS A 240 30.92 -1.42 4.99
N LYS A 241 29.89 -0.60 4.77
CA LYS A 241 30.04 0.86 4.78
C LYS A 241 30.02 1.47 6.20
N LYS A 242 29.91 0.66 7.25
CA LYS A 242 29.82 1.09 8.67
C LYS A 242 28.86 2.28 8.86
N VAL A 243 27.76 2.33 8.09
CA VAL A 243 26.85 3.50 8.07
C VAL A 243 26.28 3.74 9.46
N ILE A 244 26.07 2.66 10.24
CA ILE A 244 25.55 2.73 11.60
C ILE A 244 26.41 1.84 12.52
N PRO A 245 27.28 2.42 13.37
CA PRO A 245 28.05 1.65 14.32
C PRO A 245 27.15 1.18 15.47
N LEU A 246 27.22 -0.11 15.84
CA LEU A 246 26.36 -0.73 16.87
C LEU A 246 26.40 0.01 18.22
N ILE A 247 27.54 0.60 18.56
CA ILE A 247 27.70 1.40 19.79
C ILE A 247 26.76 2.62 19.82
N SER A 248 26.49 3.24 18.67
CA SER A 248 25.60 4.40 18.58
C SER A 248 24.16 4.01 18.93
N ILE A 249 23.69 2.85 18.48
CA ILE A 249 22.34 2.34 18.80
C ILE A 249 22.23 2.01 20.29
N ARG A 250 23.27 1.40 20.88
CA ARG A 250 23.29 1.09 22.32
C ARG A 250 23.30 2.34 23.19
N LEU A 251 24.14 3.33 22.86
CA LEU A 251 24.17 4.61 23.57
C LEU A 251 22.82 5.33 23.47
N THR A 252 22.23 5.35 22.28
CA THR A 252 20.88 5.91 22.07
C THR A 252 19.85 5.20 22.94
N THR A 253 19.87 3.86 22.97
CA THR A 253 18.97 3.04 23.80
C THR A 253 19.14 3.36 25.29
N ALA A 254 20.38 3.50 25.77
CA ALA A 254 20.66 3.83 27.16
C ALA A 254 20.16 5.23 27.55
N VAL A 255 20.39 6.23 26.71
CA VAL A 255 19.88 7.60 26.94
C VAL A 255 18.35 7.62 26.96
N LEU A 256 17.71 6.96 26.00
CA LEU A 256 16.26 6.84 25.95
C LEU A 256 15.71 6.16 27.20
N LEU A 257 16.35 5.10 27.69
CA LEU A 257 15.94 4.42 28.91
C LEU A 257 15.90 5.36 30.11
N VAL A 258 16.95 6.18 30.31
CA VAL A 258 17.00 7.16 31.40
C VAL A 258 15.87 8.16 31.28
N LEU A 259 15.64 8.70 30.07
CA LEU A 259 14.54 9.63 29.82
C LEU A 259 13.17 8.98 30.08
N TYR A 260 12.98 7.72 29.69
CA TYR A 260 11.74 6.98 29.91
C TYR A 260 11.50 6.74 31.39
N LEU A 261 12.52 6.37 32.17
CA LEU A 261 12.41 6.20 33.62
C LEU A 261 11.98 7.50 34.30
N VAL A 262 12.64 8.62 33.97
CA VAL A 262 12.28 9.95 34.49
C VAL A 262 10.84 10.29 34.11
N PHE A 263 10.46 10.04 32.85
CA PHE A 263 9.10 10.28 32.39
C PHE A 263 8.06 9.46 33.17
N PHE A 264 8.28 8.16 33.37
CA PHE A 264 7.33 7.30 34.07
C PHE A 264 7.14 7.71 35.54
N ILE A 265 8.19 8.22 36.20
CA ILE A 265 8.09 8.75 37.57
C ILE A 265 7.09 9.92 37.63
N PHE A 266 7.25 10.93 36.78
CA PHE A 266 6.33 12.08 36.74
C PHE A 266 4.93 11.70 36.24
N GLN A 267 4.85 10.79 35.29
CA GLN A 267 3.58 10.43 34.67
C GLN A 267 2.67 9.62 35.60
N LEU A 268 3.24 8.82 36.51
CA LEU A 268 2.49 8.11 37.54
C LEU A 268 1.96 9.05 38.62
N SER A 269 2.70 10.10 39.00
CA SER A 269 2.22 11.10 39.96
C SER A 269 1.06 11.96 39.42
N ASP A 270 1.01 12.16 38.10
CA ASP A 270 -0.03 12.96 37.45
C ASP A 270 -1.30 12.16 37.07
N LEU A 271 -1.33 10.85 37.31
CA LEU A 271 -2.47 10.01 36.93
C LEU A 271 -3.76 10.33 37.71
N PRO A 272 -3.72 10.56 39.05
CA PRO A 272 -4.91 10.87 39.83
C PRO A 272 -5.55 12.22 39.48
N THR A 273 -4.75 13.22 39.14
CA THR A 273 -5.24 14.57 38.78
C THR A 273 -5.96 14.57 37.44
N VAL A 274 -5.53 13.71 36.51
CA VAL A 274 -6.13 13.53 35.18
C VAL A 274 -7.46 12.78 35.24
N LEU A 275 -7.61 11.82 36.15
CA LEU A 275 -8.89 11.12 36.41
C LEU A 275 -9.99 12.09 36.88
N ALA A 276 -9.59 13.22 37.48
CA ALA A 276 -10.49 14.28 37.93
C ALA A 276 -10.70 15.41 36.89
N ALA A 277 -10.33 15.20 35.62
CA ALA A 277 -10.39 16.24 34.59
C ALA A 277 -11.82 16.84 34.47
N PRO A 278 -11.98 18.17 34.62
CA PRO A 278 -13.29 18.78 34.81
C PRO A 278 -14.07 19.01 33.51
N THR A 279 -13.43 18.95 32.34
CA THR A 279 -14.07 19.29 31.05
C THR A 279 -13.71 18.34 29.91
N ALA A 280 -14.66 18.13 28.99
CA ALA A 280 -14.49 17.29 27.80
C ALA A 280 -13.32 17.72 26.91
N GLN A 281 -13.11 19.03 26.75
CA GLN A 281 -12.03 19.57 25.94
C GLN A 281 -10.66 19.21 26.53
N SER A 282 -10.47 19.42 27.83
CA SER A 282 -9.20 19.08 28.50
C SER A 282 -8.88 17.59 28.42
N SER A 283 -9.88 16.72 28.60
CA SER A 283 -9.73 15.27 28.45
C SER A 283 -9.40 14.87 27.01
N CYS A 284 -10.01 15.52 26.02
CA CYS A 284 -9.74 15.29 24.60
C CYS A 284 -8.29 15.63 24.25
N GLU A 285 -7.86 16.85 24.57
CA GLU A 285 -6.51 17.31 24.29
C GLU A 285 -5.47 16.42 24.96
N TYR A 286 -5.72 16.03 26.22
CA TYR A 286 -4.86 15.14 26.97
C TYR A 286 -4.77 13.75 26.34
N ALA A 287 -5.89 13.13 25.98
CA ALA A 287 -5.93 11.78 25.41
C ALA A 287 -5.33 11.74 24.00
N VAL A 288 -5.69 12.69 23.13
CA VAL A 288 -5.21 12.74 21.74
C VAL A 288 -3.73 13.10 21.68
N ARG A 289 -3.28 14.09 22.45
CA ARG A 289 -1.85 14.44 22.53
C ARG A 289 -1.04 13.28 23.13
N GLY A 290 -1.56 12.66 24.19
CA GLY A 290 -0.97 11.47 24.80
C GLY A 290 -0.83 10.33 23.80
N PHE A 291 -1.90 9.99 23.07
CA PHE A 291 -1.90 8.96 22.05
C PHE A 291 -0.78 9.17 21.02
N TRP A 292 -0.71 10.34 20.37
CA TRP A 292 0.27 10.59 19.33
C TRP A 292 1.71 10.60 19.85
N ASN A 293 1.93 11.15 21.04
CA ASN A 293 3.26 11.17 21.65
C ASN A 293 3.73 9.75 21.97
N PHE A 294 2.90 8.94 22.61
CA PHE A 294 3.25 7.55 22.90
C PHE A 294 3.37 6.70 21.64
N PHE A 295 2.51 6.91 20.64
CA PHE A 295 2.59 6.22 19.37
C PHE A 295 3.94 6.45 18.68
N ARG A 296 4.43 7.69 18.66
CA ARG A 296 5.74 8.04 18.08
C ARG A 296 6.91 7.43 18.88
N ILE A 297 6.83 7.45 20.21
CA ILE A 297 7.84 6.83 21.09
C ILE A 297 7.88 5.31 20.89
N MET A 298 6.73 4.65 20.84
CA MET A 298 6.64 3.22 20.54
C MET A 298 7.22 2.91 19.16
N GLY A 299 6.90 3.72 18.15
CA GLY A 299 7.46 3.60 16.80
C GLY A 299 8.99 3.70 16.79
N LEU A 300 9.55 4.66 17.51
CA LEU A 300 11.01 4.80 17.68
C LEU A 300 11.61 3.54 18.31
N ASN A 301 11.03 3.03 19.39
CA ASN A 301 11.52 1.82 20.05
C ASN A 301 11.46 0.59 19.14
N ILE A 302 10.37 0.43 18.36
CA ILE A 302 10.23 -0.66 17.39
C ILE A 302 11.31 -0.55 16.30
N ILE A 303 11.58 0.65 15.79
CA ILE A 303 12.67 0.89 14.81
C ILE A 303 14.02 0.51 15.41
N LEU A 304 14.30 0.89 16.66
CA LEU A 304 15.54 0.52 17.35
C LEU A 304 15.66 -1.00 17.52
N ILE A 305 14.59 -1.69 17.89
CA ILE A 305 14.55 -3.15 17.99
C ILE A 305 14.85 -3.80 16.63
N LEU A 306 14.22 -3.33 15.56
CA LEU A 306 14.48 -3.83 14.20
C LEU A 306 15.93 -3.55 13.76
N ALA A 307 16.46 -2.36 14.04
CA ALA A 307 17.84 -2.00 13.72
C ALA A 307 18.86 -2.85 14.48
N LEU A 308 18.62 -3.09 15.78
CA LEU A 308 19.45 -4.01 16.58
C LEU A 308 19.44 -5.40 15.94
N ASN A 309 18.26 -5.99 15.72
CA ASN A 309 18.13 -7.33 15.16
C ASN A 309 18.78 -7.46 13.76
N PHE A 310 18.67 -6.44 12.92
CA PHE A 310 19.25 -6.44 11.57
C PHE A 310 20.79 -6.37 11.56
N LEU A 311 21.38 -5.55 12.44
CA LEU A 311 22.82 -5.27 12.44
C LEU A 311 23.65 -6.26 13.27
N ILE A 312 23.04 -7.03 14.17
CA ILE A 312 23.78 -7.95 15.04
C ILE A 312 24.30 -9.16 14.24
N GLN A 313 25.55 -9.52 14.49
CA GLN A 313 26.15 -10.79 14.06
C GLN A 313 25.87 -11.88 15.11
N LYS A 314 25.68 -13.12 14.65
CA LYS A 314 25.23 -14.31 15.41
C LYS A 314 26.06 -14.61 16.68
N GLU A 315 27.26 -14.03 16.80
CA GLU A 315 28.21 -14.25 17.90
C GLU A 315 27.98 -13.33 19.12
N ASN A 316 27.31 -12.18 18.97
CA ASN A 316 27.09 -11.18 20.05
C ASN A 316 25.64 -11.17 20.59
N THR A 317 25.03 -12.35 20.70
CA THR A 317 23.58 -12.50 20.93
C THR A 317 23.16 -12.33 22.40
N SER A 318 24.07 -12.35 23.38
CA SER A 318 23.71 -12.29 24.82
C SER A 318 23.29 -10.88 25.27
N ASN A 319 24.21 -9.90 25.23
CA ASN A 319 23.95 -8.54 25.73
C ASN A 319 22.84 -7.82 24.94
N THR A 320 22.70 -8.15 23.67
CA THR A 320 21.71 -7.54 22.78
C THR A 320 20.28 -8.01 23.03
N LYS A 321 20.11 -9.21 23.60
CA LYS A 321 18.80 -9.67 24.07
C LYS A 321 18.30 -8.80 25.21
N ILE A 322 19.18 -8.41 26.14
CA ILE A 322 18.82 -7.56 27.27
C ILE A 322 18.35 -6.19 26.77
N ASP A 323 19.11 -5.55 25.86
CA ASP A 323 18.72 -4.28 25.24
C ASP A 323 17.33 -4.39 24.57
N THR A 324 17.08 -5.48 23.85
CA THR A 324 15.81 -5.75 23.19
C THR A 324 14.67 -5.97 24.19
N TYR A 325 14.90 -6.69 25.29
CA TYR A 325 13.92 -6.88 26.35
C TYR A 325 13.53 -5.57 27.02
N ILE A 326 14.52 -4.73 27.33
CA ILE A 326 14.29 -3.44 27.97
C ILE A 326 13.48 -2.53 27.03
N LEU A 327 13.84 -2.47 25.75
CA LEU A 327 13.07 -1.71 24.75
C LEU A 327 11.65 -2.26 24.58
N LEU A 328 11.46 -3.59 24.53
CA LEU A 328 10.13 -4.19 24.44
C LEU A 328 9.28 -3.87 25.68
N PHE A 329 9.84 -4.05 26.87
CA PHE A 329 9.15 -3.78 28.13
C PHE A 329 8.72 -2.32 28.24
N THR A 330 9.64 -1.38 27.97
CA THR A 330 9.31 0.05 27.99
C THR A 330 8.26 0.41 26.94
N THR A 331 8.30 -0.21 25.76
CA THR A 331 7.28 -0.04 24.72
C THR A 331 5.92 -0.55 25.16
N ILE A 332 5.86 -1.68 25.86
CA ILE A 332 4.63 -2.21 26.47
C ILE A 332 4.09 -1.21 27.50
N CYS A 333 4.93 -0.65 28.37
CA CYS A 333 4.50 0.36 29.34
C CYS A 333 3.90 1.61 28.66
N PHE A 334 4.53 2.11 27.60
CA PHE A 334 3.97 3.23 26.82
C PHE A 334 2.65 2.87 26.13
N ASN A 335 2.53 1.64 25.61
CA ASN A 335 1.29 1.16 25.01
C ASN A 335 0.16 1.11 26.05
N LEU A 336 0.41 0.52 27.22
CA LEU A 336 -0.56 0.44 28.32
C LEU A 336 -0.98 1.83 28.79
N LEU A 337 -0.05 2.76 28.89
CA LEU A 337 -0.36 4.13 29.26
C LEU A 337 -1.21 4.84 28.19
N ALA A 338 -0.92 4.63 26.90
CA ALA A 338 -1.76 5.13 25.81
C ALA A 338 -3.17 4.53 25.86
N CYS A 339 -3.28 3.21 26.09
CA CYS A 339 -4.55 2.51 26.29
C CYS A 339 -5.32 3.09 27.46
N LEU A 340 -4.66 3.36 28.59
CA LEU A 340 -5.29 3.93 29.77
C LEU A 340 -5.82 5.34 29.51
N LYS A 341 -5.00 6.25 28.95
CA LYS A 341 -5.44 7.63 28.68
C LYS A 341 -6.59 7.68 27.67
N LEU A 342 -6.46 6.92 26.58
CA LEU A 342 -7.49 6.89 25.54
C LEU A 342 -8.74 6.13 26.00
N GLY A 343 -8.57 5.08 26.79
CA GLY A 343 -9.64 4.27 27.38
C GLY A 343 -10.47 5.09 28.37
N LEU A 344 -9.84 5.82 29.30
CA LEU A 344 -10.55 6.73 30.20
C LEU A 344 -11.38 7.76 29.43
N TYR A 345 -10.81 8.33 28.37
CA TYR A 345 -11.51 9.28 27.51
C TYR A 345 -12.70 8.63 26.77
N PHE A 346 -12.54 7.40 26.30
CA PHE A 346 -13.60 6.61 25.66
C PHE A 346 -14.73 6.24 26.64
N PHE A 347 -14.42 5.77 27.84
CA PHE A 347 -15.44 5.38 28.81
C PHE A 347 -16.18 6.58 29.41
N THR A 348 -15.51 7.73 29.54
CA THR A 348 -16.13 8.94 30.12
C THR A 348 -17.02 9.68 29.12
N TYR A 349 -16.57 9.84 27.88
CA TYR A 349 -17.26 10.66 26.86
C TYR A 349 -17.86 9.83 25.73
N GLY A 350 -17.94 8.52 25.92
CA GLY A 350 -18.57 7.58 25.00
C GLY A 350 -17.81 7.35 23.69
N TYR A 351 -18.56 6.87 22.71
CA TYR A 351 -18.04 6.40 21.45
C TYR A 351 -17.73 7.55 20.48
N THR A 352 -16.58 7.49 19.81
CA THR A 352 -16.36 8.17 18.53
C THR A 352 -15.55 7.27 17.62
N GLU A 353 -15.76 7.39 16.32
CA GLU A 353 -15.08 6.55 15.33
C GLU A 353 -13.56 6.55 15.55
N ARG A 354 -12.95 7.74 15.69
CA ARG A 354 -11.49 7.90 15.83
C ARG A 354 -10.94 7.26 17.11
N ARG A 355 -11.70 7.28 18.21
CA ARG A 355 -11.31 6.62 19.47
C ARG A 355 -11.24 5.11 19.30
N VAL A 356 -12.18 4.52 18.57
CA VAL A 356 -12.23 3.06 18.38
C VAL A 356 -11.10 2.57 17.48
N ILE A 357 -10.79 3.26 16.38
CA ILE A 357 -9.61 2.92 15.58
C ILE A 357 -8.33 3.02 16.40
N ALA A 358 -8.17 4.11 17.15
CA ALA A 358 -6.98 4.30 17.96
C ALA A 358 -6.86 3.21 19.04
N LEU A 359 -7.96 2.81 19.70
CA LEU A 359 -7.97 1.70 20.65
C LEU A 359 -7.67 0.35 19.99
N TRP A 360 -8.31 0.04 18.86
CA TRP A 360 -8.03 -1.18 18.10
C TRP A 360 -6.55 -1.26 17.71
N LEU A 361 -5.98 -0.16 17.21
CA LEU A 361 -4.58 -0.08 16.83
C LEU A 361 -3.66 -0.30 18.04
N LEU A 362 -3.97 0.30 19.19
CA LEU A 362 -3.19 0.08 20.41
C LEU A 362 -3.23 -1.37 20.89
N VAL A 363 -4.40 -2.02 20.83
CA VAL A 363 -4.56 -3.44 21.17
C VAL A 363 -3.78 -4.32 20.19
N ALA A 364 -3.83 -4.03 18.89
CA ALA A 364 -3.08 -4.76 17.88
C ALA A 364 -1.55 -4.62 18.09
N ILE A 365 -1.08 -3.42 18.44
CA ILE A 365 0.32 -3.18 18.82
C ILE A 365 0.67 -3.95 20.09
N PHE A 366 -0.19 -3.93 21.11
CA PHE A 366 0.03 -4.66 22.36
C PHE A 366 0.22 -6.15 22.11
N ILE A 367 -0.70 -6.78 21.36
CA ILE A 367 -0.60 -8.20 20.98
C ILE A 367 0.70 -8.46 20.22
N SER A 368 1.09 -7.58 19.30
CA SER A 368 2.34 -7.70 18.54
C SER A 368 3.58 -7.65 19.45
N LEU A 369 3.59 -6.77 20.46
CA LEU A 369 4.67 -6.68 21.45
C LEU A 369 4.76 -7.94 22.32
N ILE A 370 3.61 -8.51 22.71
CA ILE A 370 3.58 -9.79 23.44
C ILE A 370 4.12 -10.93 22.57
N LEU A 371 3.73 -11.00 21.29
CA LEU A 371 4.27 -11.98 20.35
C LEU A 371 5.79 -11.80 20.18
N MET A 372 6.29 -10.56 20.09
CA MET A 372 7.73 -10.27 20.06
C MET A 372 8.44 -10.80 21.30
N MET A 373 7.86 -10.60 22.48
CA MET A 373 8.40 -11.10 23.75
C MET A 373 8.42 -12.65 23.78
N ILE A 374 7.35 -13.31 23.35
CA ILE A 374 7.31 -14.79 23.25
C ILE A 374 8.39 -15.30 22.29
N ARG A 375 8.63 -14.60 21.17
CA ARG A 375 9.66 -14.98 20.18
C ARG A 375 11.06 -15.03 20.79
N MET A 376 11.34 -14.19 21.78
CA MET A 376 12.64 -14.18 22.46
C MET A 376 12.91 -15.49 23.22
N HIS A 377 11.84 -16.20 23.62
CA HIS A 377 11.93 -17.49 24.31
C HIS A 377 11.68 -18.69 23.39
N LYS A 378 10.85 -18.55 22.35
CA LYS A 378 10.49 -19.62 21.41
C LYS A 378 10.72 -19.16 19.98
N LYS A 379 11.47 -19.95 19.20
CA LYS A 379 11.67 -19.67 17.78
C LYS A 379 10.40 -20.04 17.00
N PHE A 380 9.76 -19.04 16.40
CA PHE A 380 8.70 -19.20 15.41
C PHE A 380 8.75 -18.02 14.43
N ASN A 381 7.94 -18.10 13.36
CA ASN A 381 7.87 -17.08 12.33
C ASN A 381 7.06 -15.86 12.80
N LEU A 382 7.66 -15.06 13.70
CA LEU A 382 7.00 -13.92 14.35
C LEU A 382 6.28 -13.01 13.37
N ILE A 383 6.93 -12.62 12.28
CA ILE A 383 6.37 -11.61 11.38
C ILE A 383 5.14 -12.16 10.65
N GLN A 384 5.12 -13.45 10.30
CA GLN A 384 3.91 -14.09 9.75
C GLN A 384 2.77 -14.03 10.76
N PHE A 385 3.03 -14.33 12.04
CA PHE A 385 2.01 -14.28 13.09
C PHE A 385 1.54 -12.85 13.38
N ILE A 386 2.45 -11.88 13.49
CA ILE A 386 2.10 -10.47 13.68
C ILE A 386 1.24 -9.99 12.50
N THR A 387 1.68 -10.25 11.27
CA THR A 387 0.99 -9.76 10.08
C THR A 387 -0.37 -10.44 9.93
N ALA A 388 -0.43 -11.75 10.13
CA ALA A 388 -1.71 -12.48 10.12
C ALA A 388 -2.65 -11.96 11.21
N THR A 389 -2.19 -11.80 12.45
CA THR A 389 -3.02 -11.30 13.56
C THR A 389 -3.48 -9.85 13.33
N PHE A 390 -2.59 -9.00 12.80
CA PHE A 390 -2.92 -7.62 12.49
C PHE A 390 -3.98 -7.55 11.38
N VAL A 391 -3.79 -8.26 10.27
CA VAL A 391 -4.73 -8.24 9.15
C VAL A 391 -6.05 -8.91 9.51
N THR A 392 -6.05 -10.03 10.25
CA THR A 392 -7.30 -10.66 10.70
C THR A 392 -8.04 -9.79 11.70
N SER A 393 -7.35 -9.18 12.67
CA SER A 393 -7.97 -8.25 13.61
C SER A 393 -8.51 -7.00 12.90
N TYR A 394 -7.85 -6.53 11.82
CA TYR A 394 -8.33 -5.44 10.99
C TYR A 394 -9.59 -5.82 10.21
N ILE A 395 -9.62 -7.00 9.59
CA ILE A 395 -10.80 -7.52 8.89
C ILE A 395 -11.97 -7.70 9.87
N LEU A 396 -11.71 -8.25 11.05
CA LEU A 396 -12.72 -8.39 12.11
C LEU A 396 -13.21 -7.03 12.59
N PHE A 397 -12.30 -6.06 12.74
CA PHE A 397 -12.65 -4.68 13.06
C PHE A 397 -13.56 -4.05 11.99
N LEU A 398 -13.22 -4.21 10.71
CA LEU A 398 -14.05 -3.75 9.58
C LEU A 398 -15.43 -4.42 9.55
N TYR A 399 -15.53 -5.69 9.95
CA TYR A 399 -16.81 -6.39 10.04
C TYR A 399 -17.67 -5.90 11.21
N ILE A 400 -17.05 -5.58 12.33
CA ILE A 400 -17.75 -5.16 13.55
C ILE A 400 -18.15 -3.67 13.47
N LEU A 401 -17.39 -2.82 12.76
CA LEU A 401 -17.68 -1.38 12.69
C LEU A 401 -19.12 -1.05 12.25
N PRO A 402 -19.67 -1.62 11.16
CA PRO A 402 -21.06 -1.40 10.76
C PRO A 402 -22.10 -1.94 11.77
N LEU A 403 -21.74 -2.88 12.65
CA LEU A 403 -22.66 -3.37 13.70
C LEU A 403 -22.82 -2.34 14.82
N PHE A 404 -21.77 -1.56 15.10
CA PHE A 404 -21.85 -0.42 16.03
C PHE A 404 -22.47 0.82 15.39
N TYR A 405 -22.43 0.93 14.06
CA TYR A 405 -23.02 2.02 13.29
C TYR A 405 -23.89 1.47 12.15
N PRO A 406 -25.14 1.03 12.42
CA PRO A 406 -26.04 0.68 11.34
C PRO A 406 -26.25 1.93 10.49
N ALA A 407 -26.07 1.79 9.17
CA ALA A 407 -26.13 2.87 8.18
C ALA A 407 -27.47 3.66 8.14
N SER A 408 -28.42 3.36 9.03
CA SER A 408 -29.72 4.02 9.18
C SER A 408 -29.69 5.32 9.99
N LEU A 409 -28.51 5.87 10.34
CA LEU A 409 -28.36 7.11 11.11
C LEU A 409 -27.60 8.23 10.39
N MET A 410 -27.41 8.12 9.07
CA MET A 410 -26.98 9.23 8.19
C MET A 410 -28.00 9.52 7.11
#